data_AF-A0A965MZJ2-F1
#
_entry.id   AF-A0A965MZJ2-F1
#
_cell.length_a   1.000
_cell.length_b   1.000
_cell.length_c   1.000
_cell.angle_alpha   90.00
_cell.angle_beta   90.00
_cell.angle_gamma   90.00
#
_symmetry.space_group_name_H-M   'P 1'
#
loop_
_entity.id
_entity.type
_entity.pdbx_description
1 polymer ?
#
loop_
_entity_poly.entity_id
_entity_poly.type
_entity_poly.pdbx_seq_one_letter_code
_entity_poly.pdbx_strand_id
1 'polypeptide(L)'
;MNWPSLFLNDVAGTEILVIFLVILLFFGSKSIPGIAKSLGKALFEFRNATNEIKQEIKKSSGDMKGDLNLNNLIKDTTEEIQQPLDQVFTDVNHAVHYNPGNREVTSGNPSQVTPTNENTEIDSHD
;
A
#
# COMPACT_ATOMS: atom_id res chain seq x y z
N MET A 1 -30.72 19.44 11.39
CA MET A 1 -29.82 20.61 11.39
C MET A 1 -28.41 20.07 11.57
N ASN A 2 -27.65 19.94 10.49
CA ASN A 2 -26.37 19.21 10.50
C ASN A 2 -25.23 20.18 10.83
N TRP A 3 -25.24 20.63 12.08
CA TRP A 3 -24.24 21.52 12.67
C TRP A 3 -22.77 21.05 12.54
N PRO A 4 -22.44 19.73 12.51
CA PRO A 4 -21.04 19.29 12.43
C PRO A 4 -20.37 19.48 11.05
N SER A 5 -21.15 19.48 9.97
CA SER A 5 -20.61 19.44 8.60
C SER A 5 -20.08 20.79 8.10
N LEU A 6 -20.41 21.89 8.79
CA LEU A 6 -19.91 23.23 8.45
C LEU A 6 -18.49 23.50 8.98
N PHE A 7 -18.07 22.81 10.05
CA PHE A 7 -16.74 23.00 10.61
C PHE A 7 -15.66 22.24 9.83
N LEU A 8 -15.96 21.05 9.28
CA LEU A 8 -14.94 20.16 8.70
C LEU A 8 -14.33 20.63 7.37
N ASN A 9 -14.97 21.54 6.63
CA ASN A 9 -14.42 22.08 5.38
C ASN A 9 -13.55 23.35 5.58
N ASP A 10 -13.70 24.05 6.70
CA ASP A 10 -12.93 25.28 7.03
C ASP A 10 -11.91 25.04 8.18
N VAL A 11 -11.91 23.83 8.73
CA VAL A 11 -11.08 23.42 9.87
C VAL A 11 -9.58 23.41 9.53
N ALA A 12 -9.19 23.11 8.30
CA ALA A 12 -7.78 22.94 7.97
C ALA A 12 -6.92 24.20 8.22
N GLY A 13 -7.45 25.41 7.96
CA GLY A 13 -6.72 26.66 8.20
C GLY A 13 -6.81 27.12 9.65
N THR A 14 -8.03 27.14 10.20
CA THR A 14 -8.29 27.67 11.53
C THR A 14 -7.73 26.76 12.64
N GLU A 15 -7.82 25.43 12.49
CA GLU A 15 -7.25 24.47 13.45
C GLU A 15 -5.72 24.57 13.51
N ILE A 16 -5.05 24.65 12.36
CA ILE A 16 -3.61 24.89 12.29
C ILE A 16 -3.25 26.18 13.04
N LEU A 17 -4.01 27.27 12.83
CA LEU A 17 -3.74 28.56 13.47
C LEU A 17 -3.89 28.48 14.99
N VAL A 18 -4.89 27.75 15.49
CA VAL A 18 -5.08 27.51 16.94
C VAL A 18 -3.94 26.69 17.53
N ILE A 19 -3.51 25.61 16.86
CA ILE A 19 -2.38 24.79 17.31
C ILE A 19 -1.09 25.61 17.35
N PHE A 20 -0.83 26.41 16.31
CA PHE A 20 0.30 27.34 16.29
C PHE A 20 0.24 28.34 17.45
N LEU A 21 -0.94 28.88 17.76
CA LEU A 21 -1.11 29.84 18.86
C LEU A 21 -0.78 29.19 20.21
N VAL A 22 -1.20 27.95 20.44
CA VAL A 22 -0.85 27.18 21.64
C VAL A 22 0.67 26.97 21.70
N ILE A 23 1.30 26.47 20.63
CA ILE A 23 2.75 26.27 20.57
C ILE A 23 3.51 27.58 20.84
N LEU A 24 3.05 28.70 20.28
CA LEU A 24 3.65 30.03 20.52
C LEU A 24 3.47 30.51 21.96
N LEU A 25 2.44 30.06 22.67
CA LEU A 25 2.22 30.39 24.08
C LEU A 25 3.16 29.58 25.00
N PHE A 26 3.40 28.30 24.68
CA PHE A 26 4.31 27.43 25.41
C PHE A 26 5.79 27.74 25.12
N PHE A 27 6.16 27.89 23.85
CA PHE A 27 7.54 28.09 23.42
C PHE A 27 7.92 29.55 23.18
N GLY A 28 6.94 30.46 23.09
CA GLY A 28 7.16 31.88 22.77
C GLY A 28 7.36 32.15 21.28
N SER A 29 7.01 33.37 20.84
CA SER A 29 7.15 33.81 19.44
C SER A 29 8.59 33.98 18.96
N LYS A 30 9.56 34.00 19.88
CA LYS A 30 10.99 34.14 19.54
C LYS A 30 11.68 32.82 19.19
N SER A 31 11.12 31.70 19.62
CA SER A 31 11.77 30.38 19.52
C SER A 31 11.60 29.75 18.13
N ILE A 32 10.39 29.75 17.58
CA ILE A 32 10.08 29.25 16.23
C ILE A 32 10.94 29.90 15.13
N PRO A 33 11.05 31.24 15.02
CA PRO A 33 11.87 31.87 13.99
C PRO A 33 13.38 31.63 14.16
N GLY A 34 13.85 31.40 15.39
CA GLY A 34 15.24 31.02 15.66
C GLY A 34 15.57 29.64 15.09
N ILE A 35 14.72 28.64 15.39
CA ILE A 35 14.88 27.26 14.89
C ILE A 35 14.72 27.21 13.37
N ALA A 36 13.75 27.95 12.82
CA ALA A 36 13.57 28.03 11.36
C ALA A 36 14.82 28.61 10.66
N LYS A 37 15.48 29.62 11.25
CA LYS A 37 16.73 30.18 10.71
C LYS A 37 17.89 29.20 10.78
N SER A 38 18.07 28.47 11.89
CA SER A 38 19.16 27.50 12.02
C SER A 38 18.94 26.28 11.11
N LEU A 39 17.72 25.76 11.07
CA LEU A 39 17.35 24.65 10.18
C LEU A 39 17.45 25.07 8.72
N GLY A 40 17.01 26.28 8.36
CA GLY A 40 17.15 26.82 7.01
C GLY A 40 18.60 26.95 6.56
N LYS A 41 19.49 27.40 7.44
CA LYS A 41 20.95 27.42 7.17
C LYS A 41 21.51 26.01 6.99
N ALA A 42 21.14 25.07 7.87
CA ALA A 42 21.59 23.68 7.77
C ALA A 42 21.11 23.02 6.47
N LEU A 43 19.84 23.21 6.08
CA LEU A 43 19.30 22.70 4.82
C LEU A 43 19.98 23.37 3.61
N PHE A 44 20.31 24.66 3.70
CA PHE A 44 21.01 25.38 2.64
C PHE A 44 22.43 24.83 2.43
N GLU A 45 23.19 24.68 3.51
CA GLU A 45 24.54 24.10 3.47
C GLU A 45 24.51 22.64 3.01
N PHE A 46 23.57 21.84 3.53
CA PHE A 46 23.37 20.45 3.11
C PHE A 46 23.04 20.35 1.62
N ARG A 47 22.16 21.21 1.11
CA ARG A 47 21.83 21.26 -0.33
C ARG A 47 23.05 21.62 -1.16
N ASN A 48 23.84 22.60 -0.75
CA ASN A 48 25.05 23.01 -1.48
C ASN A 48 26.09 21.89 -1.53
N ALA A 49 26.41 21.28 -0.38
CA ALA A 49 27.32 20.14 -0.29
C ALA A 49 26.82 18.96 -1.13
N THR A 50 25.53 18.65 -1.07
CA THR A 50 24.93 17.60 -1.91
C THR A 50 25.02 17.94 -3.39
N ASN A 51 24.88 19.21 -3.78
CA ASN A 51 24.98 19.64 -5.18
C ASN A 51 26.41 19.51 -5.72
N GLU A 52 27.41 19.83 -4.90
CA GLU A 52 28.83 19.64 -5.22
C GLU A 52 29.14 18.16 -5.42
N ILE A 53 28.74 17.30 -4.47
CA ILE A 53 28.86 15.84 -4.58
C ILE A 53 28.14 15.33 -5.83
N LYS A 54 26.92 15.81 -6.12
CA LYS A 54 26.18 15.42 -7.33
C LYS A 54 26.89 15.85 -8.60
N GLN A 55 27.55 17.01 -8.61
CA GLN A 55 28.30 17.52 -9.74
C GLN A 55 29.60 16.74 -9.95
N GLU A 56 30.29 16.38 -8.87
CA GLU A 56 31.46 15.47 -8.90
C GLU A 56 31.06 14.08 -9.38
N ILE A 57 30.02 13.48 -8.82
CA ILE A 57 29.48 12.19 -9.28
C ILE A 57 29.06 12.29 -10.74
N LYS A 58 28.42 13.37 -11.19
CA LYS A 58 28.04 13.53 -12.60
C LYS A 58 29.26 13.71 -13.50
N LYS A 59 30.32 14.37 -13.03
CA LYS A 59 31.58 14.54 -13.76
C LYS A 59 32.33 13.22 -13.86
N SER A 60 32.51 12.50 -12.75
CA SER A 60 33.11 11.16 -12.70
C SER A 60 32.26 10.08 -13.39
N SER A 61 30.94 10.17 -13.29
CA SER A 61 30.01 9.28 -14.02
C SER A 61 29.83 9.71 -15.47
N GLY A 62 30.20 10.92 -15.87
CA GLY A 62 30.27 11.32 -17.28
C GLY A 62 31.30 10.47 -18.03
N ASP A 63 32.37 10.09 -17.34
CA ASP A 63 33.40 9.18 -17.84
C ASP A 63 33.00 7.69 -17.72
N MET A 64 31.97 7.33 -16.92
CA MET A 64 31.49 5.94 -16.72
C MET A 64 30.10 5.63 -17.32
N LYS A 65 29.32 6.64 -17.73
CA LYS A 65 27.99 6.46 -18.36
C LYS A 65 28.05 6.07 -19.83
N GLY A 66 29.23 6.13 -20.45
CA GLY A 66 29.43 5.65 -21.82
C GLY A 66 29.38 4.13 -21.96
N ASP A 67 29.60 3.38 -20.87
CA ASP A 67 29.89 1.93 -20.97
C ASP A 67 28.89 1.01 -20.25
N LEU A 68 27.99 1.56 -19.43
CA LEU A 68 26.90 0.76 -18.85
C LEU A 68 25.63 0.93 -19.68
N ASN A 69 25.41 -0.05 -20.56
CA ASN A 69 24.19 -0.27 -21.37
C ASN A 69 22.96 -0.56 -20.48
N LEU A 70 22.62 0.38 -19.60
CA LEU A 70 21.49 0.29 -18.68
C LEU A 70 20.15 0.16 -19.42
N ASN A 71 20.09 0.72 -20.64
CA ASN A 71 18.93 0.61 -21.52
C ASN A 71 18.73 -0.81 -22.06
N ASN A 72 19.79 -1.60 -22.22
CA ASN A 72 19.68 -3.00 -22.66
C ASN A 72 19.29 -3.87 -21.46
N LEU A 73 19.88 -3.64 -20.28
CA LEU A 73 19.52 -4.36 -19.06
C LEU A 73 18.04 -4.16 -18.68
N ILE A 74 17.53 -2.94 -18.81
CA ILE A 74 16.11 -2.64 -18.57
C ILE A 74 15.21 -3.33 -19.60
N LYS A 75 15.61 -3.40 -20.89
CA LYS A 75 14.85 -4.10 -21.93
C LYS A 75 14.81 -5.61 -21.69
N ASP A 76 15.95 -6.22 -21.41
CA ASP A 76 16.05 -7.67 -21.16
C ASP A 76 15.19 -8.07 -19.94
N THR A 77 15.28 -7.28 -18.86
CA THR A 77 14.44 -7.50 -17.65
C THR A 77 12.95 -7.30 -17.93
N THR A 78 12.59 -6.34 -18.80
CA THR A 78 11.18 -6.04 -19.12
C THR A 78 10.57 -7.09 -20.06
N GLU A 79 11.36 -7.69 -20.96
CA GLU A 79 10.92 -8.79 -21.82
C GLU A 79 10.73 -10.10 -21.04
N GLU A 80 11.61 -10.39 -20.07
CA GLU A 80 11.50 -11.57 -19.21
C GLU A 80 10.28 -11.51 -18.26
N ILE A 81 9.93 -10.31 -17.77
CA ILE A 81 8.81 -10.12 -16.84
C ILE A 81 7.45 -9.99 -17.56
N GLN A 82 7.39 -9.48 -18.80
CA GLN A 82 6.11 -9.30 -19.50
C GLN A 82 5.38 -10.63 -19.79
N GLN A 83 6.12 -11.69 -20.12
CA GLN A 83 5.53 -12.98 -20.51
C GLN A 83 4.69 -13.67 -19.41
N PRO A 84 5.14 -13.77 -18.15
CA PRO A 84 4.33 -14.36 -17.09
C PRO A 84 3.25 -13.42 -16.55
N LEU A 85 3.46 -12.09 -16.57
CA LEU A 85 2.49 -11.15 -16.00
C LEU A 85 1.19 -11.10 -16.81
N ASP A 86 1.26 -11.09 -18.15
CA ASP A 86 0.04 -11.06 -18.99
C ASP A 86 -0.81 -12.31 -18.81
N GLN A 87 -0.18 -13.47 -18.60
CA GLN A 87 -0.87 -14.72 -18.31
C GLN A 87 -1.58 -14.65 -16.96
N VAL A 88 -0.91 -14.11 -15.93
CA VAL A 88 -1.49 -13.94 -14.60
C VAL A 88 -2.64 -12.92 -14.62
N PHE A 89 -2.49 -11.79 -15.32
CA PHE A 89 -3.57 -10.81 -15.44
C PHE A 89 -4.78 -11.37 -16.20
N THR A 90 -4.55 -12.17 -17.24
CA THR A 90 -5.61 -12.82 -18.02
C THR A 90 -6.36 -13.86 -17.20
N ASP A 91 -5.64 -14.71 -16.47
CA ASP A 91 -6.24 -15.75 -15.63
C ASP A 91 -7.00 -15.16 -14.43
N VAL A 92 -6.48 -14.10 -13.81
CA VAL A 92 -7.17 -13.39 -12.72
C VAL A 92 -8.46 -12.74 -13.21
N ASN A 93 -8.43 -12.07 -14.37
CA ASN A 93 -9.64 -11.45 -14.93
C ASN A 93 -10.69 -12.51 -15.30
N HIS A 94 -10.27 -13.69 -15.75
CA HIS A 94 -11.18 -14.80 -16.06
C HIS A 94 -11.78 -15.46 -14.80
N ALA A 95 -11.01 -15.54 -13.71
CA ALA A 95 -11.46 -16.13 -12.45
C ALA A 95 -12.41 -15.21 -11.64
N VAL A 96 -12.36 -13.89 -11.84
CA VAL A 96 -13.24 -12.92 -11.16
C VAL A 96 -14.68 -12.93 -11.72
N HIS A 97 -14.89 -13.48 -12.92
CA HIS A 97 -16.21 -13.66 -13.52
C HIS A 97 -16.81 -15.05 -13.28
N TYR A 98 -16.82 -15.51 -12.02
CA TYR A 98 -17.66 -16.64 -11.62
C TYR A 98 -19.09 -16.15 -11.40
N ASN A 99 -19.96 -16.35 -12.38
CA ASN A 99 -21.41 -16.26 -12.21
C ASN A 99 -21.98 -17.68 -11.97
N PRO A 100 -22.22 -18.12 -10.73
CA PRO A 100 -22.94 -19.36 -10.50
C PRO A 100 -24.38 -19.14 -10.96
N GLY A 101 -24.72 -19.70 -12.12
CA GLY A 101 -26.10 -19.77 -12.59
C GLY A 101 -27.00 -20.31 -11.47
N ASN A 102 -27.98 -19.49 -11.10
CA ASN A 102 -29.16 -19.81 -10.32
C ASN A 102 -29.68 -21.24 -10.61
N ARG A 103 -29.25 -22.21 -9.80
CA ARG A 103 -29.90 -23.51 -9.71
C ARG A 103 -31.09 -23.37 -8.77
N GLU A 104 -32.26 -23.26 -9.36
CA GLU A 104 -33.54 -23.43 -8.69
C GLU A 104 -33.63 -24.88 -8.19
N VAL A 105 -33.34 -25.08 -6.91
CA VAL A 105 -33.54 -26.37 -6.23
C VAL A 105 -34.86 -26.30 -5.49
N THR A 106 -35.89 -26.83 -6.14
CA THR A 106 -37.18 -27.21 -5.54
C THR A 106 -36.95 -28.20 -4.41
N SER A 107 -37.08 -27.72 -3.17
CA SER A 107 -36.96 -28.52 -1.93
C SER A 107 -38.23 -29.33 -1.68
N GLY A 108 -38.36 -30.50 -2.32
CA GLY A 108 -39.21 -31.60 -1.82
C GLY A 108 -38.44 -32.42 -0.79
N ASN A 109 -39.02 -32.64 0.39
CA ASN A 109 -38.42 -33.33 1.55
C ASN A 109 -38.53 -34.87 1.42
N PRO A 110 -37.42 -35.63 1.47
CA PRO A 110 -37.45 -37.05 1.74
C PRO A 110 -36.45 -37.41 2.87
N SER A 111 -36.95 -37.56 4.08
CA SER A 111 -36.23 -38.26 5.15
C SER A 111 -37.22 -39.12 5.93
N GLN A 112 -37.54 -40.28 5.37
CA GLN A 112 -37.88 -41.49 6.12
C GLN A 112 -37.43 -42.70 5.31
N VAL A 113 -36.41 -43.39 5.79
CA VAL A 113 -36.34 -44.86 5.80
C VAL A 113 -35.19 -45.30 6.71
N THR A 114 -35.54 -45.73 7.91
CA THR A 114 -34.76 -46.63 8.76
C THR A 114 -34.58 -47.97 8.07
N PRO A 115 -33.41 -48.63 8.23
CA PRO A 115 -33.45 -50.07 8.46
C PRO A 115 -32.60 -50.51 9.65
N THR A 116 -33.33 -51.07 10.62
CA THR A 116 -32.97 -52.14 11.56
C THR A 116 -32.11 -53.23 10.94
N ASN A 117 -30.91 -53.47 11.47
CA ASN A 117 -30.61 -54.63 12.33
C ASN A 117 -29.09 -54.76 12.59
N GLU A 118 -28.75 -54.46 13.83
CA GLU A 118 -27.50 -54.81 14.48
C GLU A 118 -27.50 -56.33 14.71
N ASN A 119 -26.57 -57.05 14.09
CA ASN A 119 -26.26 -58.43 14.45
C ASN A 119 -24.77 -58.69 14.28
N THR A 120 -24.17 -59.03 15.42
CA THR A 120 -22.97 -59.88 15.60
C THR A 120 -21.64 -59.15 15.62
N GLU A 121 -21.19 -58.78 16.83
CA GLU A 121 -19.87 -59.16 17.34
C GLU A 121 -19.74 -58.87 18.85
N ILE A 122 -19.72 -59.93 19.67
CA ILE A 122 -19.14 -60.17 21.02
C ILE A 122 -20.10 -61.13 21.79
N ASP A 123 -19.72 -62.18 22.51
CA ASP A 123 -18.47 -62.85 22.88
C ASP A 123 -18.87 -64.14 23.65
N SER A 124 -18.00 -65.16 23.66
CA SER A 124 -17.81 -66.30 24.58
C SER A 124 -18.97 -67.04 25.29
N HIS A 125 -18.97 -68.39 25.25
CA HIS A 125 -19.03 -69.33 26.40
C HIS A 125 -18.96 -70.81 25.94
N ASP A 126 -17.99 -71.54 26.51
CA ASP A 126 -17.80 -73.02 26.67
C ASP A 126 -17.91 -74.01 25.50
#